data_AF-A0A367J005-F1
#
_entry.id   AF-A0A367J005-F1
#
_cell.length_a   1.000
_cell.length_b   1.000
_cell.length_c   1.000
_cell.angle_alpha   90.00
_cell.angle_beta   90.00
_cell.angle_gamma   90.00
#
_symmetry.space_group_name_H-M   'P 1'
#
loop_
_entity.id
_entity.type
_entity.pdbx_description
1 polymer ?
#
loop_
_entity_poly.entity_id
_entity_poly.type
_entity_poly.pdbx_seq_one_letter_code
_entity_poly.pdbx_strand_id
1 'polypeptide(L)'
;MDSNHFLNFDTLDDWLEDDLRESGLLTSDSPADNKLPTPTQILMASPPISECTPRMEHLSDASTPLIKYEPLSPMDTPKVMPKEDLSPATAHLQPFINALAMLGTMQPSTNENNKRERSESLDPTLSHEDLIILKRQRNTDAARRSRQRKAMRMDALEKKVAELETANERLRLRAAIAESEKANIQAKEKRSKVRILELEQQLADAHRILLQTNFKEITA
;
A
#
# COMPACT_ATOMS: atom_id res chain seq x y z
N MET A 1 27.15 -11.86 -1.64
CA MET A 1 27.66 -10.84 -0.69
C MET A 1 26.41 -10.10 -0.27
N ASP A 2 25.71 -10.71 0.68
CA ASP A 2 24.28 -10.50 0.87
C ASP A 2 24.12 -9.52 2.02
N SER A 3 23.75 -8.29 1.67
CA SER A 3 23.47 -7.22 2.60
C SER A 3 22.12 -7.46 3.28
N ASN A 4 22.13 -8.30 4.31
CA ASN A 4 21.10 -8.34 5.34
C ASN A 4 21.09 -7.00 6.07
N HIS A 5 20.33 -6.03 5.56
CA HIS A 5 19.93 -4.88 6.35
C HIS A 5 18.85 -5.35 7.32
N PHE A 6 19.29 -5.96 8.42
CA PHE A 6 18.47 -6.11 9.61
C PHE A 6 17.96 -4.71 9.95
N LEU A 7 16.64 -4.54 9.95
CA LEU A 7 16.01 -3.36 10.50
C LEU A 7 16.43 -3.33 11.97
N ASN A 8 17.37 -2.45 12.29
CA ASN A 8 17.85 -2.26 13.64
C ASN A 8 16.67 -1.72 14.45
N PHE A 9 16.04 -2.56 15.27
CA PHE A 9 14.92 -2.16 16.11
C PHE A 9 15.36 -1.26 17.28
N ASP A 10 16.68 -1.15 17.53
CA ASP A 10 17.26 -0.29 18.57
C ASP A 10 17.20 1.20 18.21
N THR A 11 17.06 1.58 16.93
CA THR A 11 16.92 3.00 16.54
C THR A 11 15.54 3.58 16.91
N LEU A 12 14.62 2.74 17.38
CA LEU A 12 13.32 3.14 17.91
C LEU A 12 13.43 3.68 19.35
N ASP A 13 14.49 3.31 20.08
CA ASP A 13 14.72 3.75 21.46
C ASP A 13 15.38 5.13 21.53
N ASP A 14 16.27 5.48 20.59
CA ASP A 14 17.00 6.76 20.60
C ASP A 14 16.06 7.98 20.64
N TRP A 15 14.98 7.97 19.85
CA TRP A 15 14.03 9.09 19.82
C TRP A 15 13.16 9.16 21.09
N LEU A 16 12.87 8.01 21.69
CA LEU A 16 12.14 7.96 22.96
C LEU A 16 13.03 8.44 24.10
N GLU A 17 14.32 8.07 24.07
CA GLU A 17 15.32 8.45 25.04
C GLU A 17 15.58 9.97 25.01
N ASP A 18 15.66 10.56 23.82
CA ASP A 18 15.78 12.02 23.65
C ASP A 18 14.56 12.78 24.20
N ASP A 19 13.33 12.32 23.93
CA ASP A 19 12.09 12.95 24.42
C ASP A 19 11.95 12.84 25.96
N LEU A 20 12.38 11.71 26.54
CA LEU A 20 12.42 11.51 28.01
C LEU A 20 13.52 12.34 28.68
N ARG A 21 14.65 12.57 28.01
CA ARG A 21 15.72 13.47 28.46
C ARG A 21 15.27 14.93 28.39
N GLU A 22 14.61 15.34 27.31
CA GLU A 22 14.05 16.69 27.15
C GLU A 22 12.95 16.98 28.18
N SER A 23 12.20 15.94 28.56
CA SER A 23 11.19 16.00 29.64
C SER A 23 11.79 16.04 31.05
N GLY A 24 13.11 15.91 31.22
CA GLY A 24 13.78 15.93 32.53
C GLY A 24 13.50 14.70 33.42
N LEU A 25 12.94 13.63 32.86
CA LEU A 25 12.55 12.41 33.59
C LEU A 25 13.70 11.41 33.76
N LEU A 26 14.73 11.50 32.90
CA LEU A 26 15.95 10.71 32.98
C LEU A 26 17.13 11.63 33.35
N THR A 27 17.39 11.81 34.64
CA THR A 27 18.66 12.38 35.10
C THR A 27 19.75 11.33 34.94
N SER A 28 20.71 11.55 34.03
CA SER A 28 21.90 10.69 33.96
C SER A 28 22.72 10.91 35.23
N ASP A 29 22.85 9.87 36.05
CA ASP A 29 23.66 9.92 37.27
C ASP A 29 25.10 10.34 36.95
N SER A 30 25.42 11.58 37.30
CA SER A 30 26.80 12.07 37.40
C SER A 30 26.99 12.57 38.83
N PRO A 31 27.98 12.08 39.58
CA PRO A 31 28.16 12.48 40.96
C PRO A 31 28.98 13.77 41.00
N ALA A 32 28.35 14.91 41.28
CA ALA A 32 28.88 15.96 42.17
C ALA A 32 28.04 17.25 42.10
N ASP A 33 27.85 17.83 43.28
CA ASP A 33 27.52 19.23 43.58
C ASP A 33 26.07 19.74 43.44
N ASN A 34 25.33 19.53 44.54
CA ASN A 34 24.76 20.57 45.39
C ASN A 34 24.19 21.83 44.70
N LYS A 35 22.86 21.87 44.51
CA LYS A 35 21.97 22.88 45.12
C LYS A 35 20.49 22.55 44.88
N LEU A 36 19.80 22.28 45.98
CA LEU A 36 18.35 22.15 46.08
C LEU A 36 17.67 23.50 45.74
N PRO A 37 16.71 23.56 44.80
CA PRO A 37 15.79 24.69 44.71
C PRO A 37 14.58 24.44 45.62
N THR A 38 14.29 25.45 46.43
CA THR A 38 13.21 25.50 47.42
C THR A 38 11.82 25.48 46.74
N PRO A 39 10.82 24.75 47.29
CA PRO A 39 9.49 24.56 46.68
C PRO A 39 8.55 25.76 46.87
N THR A 40 9.02 26.99 46.58
CA THR A 40 8.24 28.21 46.80
C THR A 40 8.31 29.25 45.67
N GLN A 41 8.91 28.93 44.52
CA GLN A 41 9.01 29.88 43.38
C GLN A 41 8.36 29.42 42.06
N ILE A 42 7.71 28.25 42.01
CA ILE A 42 6.97 27.78 40.81
C ILE A 42 5.47 28.08 40.96
N LEU A 43 5.11 29.30 41.38
CA LEU A 43 3.71 29.69 41.63
C LEU A 43 3.36 31.12 41.19
N MET A 44 4.16 31.74 40.31
CA MET A 44 3.91 33.12 39.84
C MET A 44 4.11 33.35 38.33
N ALA A 45 4.16 32.30 37.52
CA ALA A 45 4.21 32.44 36.06
C ALA A 45 3.05 31.70 35.41
N SER A 46 1.83 32.16 35.69
CA SER A 46 0.70 31.92 34.80
C SER A 46 0.82 32.92 33.64
N PRO A 47 1.05 32.49 32.39
CA PRO A 47 0.79 33.37 31.27
C PRO A 47 -0.69 33.77 31.30
N PRO A 48 -1.04 35.04 31.01
CA PRO A 48 -2.44 35.42 30.90
C PRO A 48 -3.08 34.53 29.84
N ILE A 49 -4.18 33.88 30.23
CA ILE A 49 -5.15 33.24 29.34
C ILE A 49 -5.55 34.27 28.28
N SER A 50 -4.81 34.30 27.18
CA SER A 50 -5.24 34.94 25.96
C SER A 50 -6.40 34.12 25.43
N GLU A 51 -7.56 34.76 25.38
CA GLU A 51 -8.78 34.31 24.75
C GLU A 51 -8.50 33.93 23.29
N CYS A 52 -8.06 32.71 23.05
CA CYS A 52 -8.08 32.09 21.72
C CYS A 52 -9.48 31.53 21.47
N THR A 53 -10.49 32.39 21.59
CA THR A 53 -11.75 32.20 20.85
C THR A 53 -11.56 32.92 19.52
N PRO A 54 -11.72 32.24 18.37
CA PRO A 54 -11.77 32.95 17.10
C PRO A 54 -13.05 33.77 17.11
N ARG A 55 -12.92 35.05 17.45
CA ARG A 55 -13.94 36.07 17.22
C ARG A 55 -14.15 36.14 15.71
N MET A 56 -15.21 35.51 15.23
CA MET A 56 -15.71 35.65 13.87
C MET A 56 -16.23 37.09 13.71
N GLU A 57 -15.30 38.02 13.48
CA GLU A 57 -15.63 39.34 12.94
C GLU A 57 -16.26 39.12 11.56
N HIS A 58 -17.52 39.49 11.44
CA HIS A 58 -18.25 39.58 10.19
C HIS A 58 -17.59 40.64 9.30
N LEU A 59 -16.58 40.23 8.52
CA LEU A 59 -16.10 41.00 7.37
C LEU A 59 -17.08 40.79 6.22
N SER A 60 -18.21 41.48 6.31
CA SER A 60 -18.93 41.94 5.13
C SER A 60 -18.09 43.06 4.53
N ASP A 61 -17.52 42.79 3.34
CA ASP A 61 -16.98 43.74 2.35
C ASP A 61 -15.64 43.26 1.77
N ALA A 62 -15.66 42.05 1.19
CA ALA A 62 -14.76 41.72 0.10
C ALA A 62 -15.63 41.29 -1.08
N SER A 63 -15.62 42.12 -2.12
CA SER A 63 -16.28 41.91 -3.41
C SER A 63 -15.73 40.65 -4.09
N THR A 64 -16.28 39.48 -3.75
CA THR A 64 -16.08 38.25 -4.49
C THR A 64 -16.76 38.39 -5.85
N PRO A 65 -16.09 38.10 -6.98
CA PRO A 65 -16.74 38.13 -8.28
C PRO A 65 -17.93 37.16 -8.27
N LEU A 66 -19.10 37.69 -8.62
CA LEU A 66 -20.37 36.99 -8.74
C LEU A 66 -20.22 35.84 -9.76
N ILE A 67 -19.84 34.65 -9.28
CA ILE A 67 -19.98 33.43 -10.07
C ILE A 67 -21.48 33.16 -10.11
N LYS A 68 -22.06 33.52 -11.25
CA LYS A 68 -23.45 33.27 -11.61
C LYS A 68 -23.64 31.75 -11.68
N TYR A 69 -24.00 31.15 -10.55
CA TYR A 69 -24.35 29.73 -10.51
C TYR A 69 -25.72 29.60 -11.18
N GLU A 70 -25.70 29.21 -12.44
CA GLU A 70 -26.90 28.77 -13.15
C GLU A 70 -27.21 27.36 -12.64
N PRO A 71 -28.32 27.17 -11.89
CA PRO A 71 -28.70 25.84 -11.45
C PRO A 71 -29.04 25.02 -12.70
N LEU A 72 -28.17 24.06 -13.02
CA LEU A 72 -28.40 23.13 -14.10
C LEU A 72 -29.75 22.46 -13.87
N SER A 73 -30.70 22.75 -14.76
CA SER A 73 -31.99 22.09 -14.83
C SER A 73 -31.77 20.57 -14.86
N PRO A 74 -32.59 19.79 -14.14
CA PRO A 74 -32.50 18.34 -14.16
C PRO A 74 -32.60 17.84 -15.61
N MET A 75 -31.49 17.39 -16.18
CA MET A 75 -31.50 16.70 -17.47
C MET A 75 -32.34 15.43 -17.32
N ASP A 76 -33.34 15.30 -18.20
CA ASP A 76 -34.22 14.16 -18.31
C ASP A 76 -33.41 12.86 -18.41
N THR A 77 -33.38 12.11 -17.31
CA THR A 77 -32.97 10.71 -17.37
C THR A 77 -34.08 9.92 -18.05
N PRO A 78 -33.76 9.04 -19.02
CA PRO A 78 -34.77 8.25 -19.70
C PRO A 78 -35.52 7.39 -18.67
N LYS A 79 -36.84 7.57 -18.65
CA LYS A 79 -37.80 6.81 -17.87
C LYS A 79 -37.78 5.35 -18.31
N VAL A 80 -36.88 4.56 -17.74
CA VAL A 80 -36.90 3.10 -17.85
C VAL A 80 -38.09 2.60 -17.04
N MET A 81 -39.08 2.05 -17.73
CA MET A 81 -40.21 1.39 -17.10
C MET A 81 -39.70 0.19 -16.26
N PRO A 82 -40.18 0.00 -15.02
CA PRO A 82 -39.91 -1.21 -14.28
C PRO A 82 -40.70 -2.33 -14.94
N LYS A 83 -40.00 -3.27 -15.58
CA LYS A 83 -40.55 -4.61 -15.76
C LYS A 83 -40.51 -5.27 -14.38
N GLU A 84 -41.69 -5.54 -13.86
CA GLU A 84 -41.89 -6.42 -12.73
C GLU A 84 -41.29 -7.78 -13.06
N ASP A 85 -40.25 -8.12 -12.33
CA ASP A 85 -39.80 -9.46 -11.98
C ASP A 85 -38.39 -9.25 -11.42
N LEU A 86 -38.26 -9.13 -10.11
CA LEU A 86 -37.11 -9.54 -9.29
C LEU A 86 -37.33 -9.10 -7.84
N SER A 87 -37.52 -10.13 -7.01
CA SER A 87 -37.47 -10.16 -5.55
C SER A 87 -36.47 -9.17 -4.94
N PRO A 88 -36.75 -8.57 -3.76
CA PRO A 88 -35.79 -7.73 -3.05
C PRO A 88 -34.60 -8.59 -2.62
N ALA A 89 -33.49 -8.47 -3.35
CA ALA A 89 -32.20 -9.00 -2.94
C ALA A 89 -31.72 -8.19 -1.72
N THR A 90 -32.18 -8.63 -0.56
CA THR A 90 -31.57 -8.36 0.73
C THR A 90 -30.09 -8.69 0.56
N ALA A 91 -29.21 -7.69 0.59
CA ALA A 91 -27.77 -7.90 0.57
C ALA A 91 -27.44 -8.85 1.71
N HIS A 92 -27.18 -10.11 1.35
CA HIS A 92 -26.98 -11.22 2.26
C HIS A 92 -25.63 -10.99 2.95
N LEU A 93 -25.66 -10.23 4.06
CA LEU A 93 -24.53 -9.98 4.96
C LEU A 93 -24.15 -11.23 5.78
N GLN A 94 -25.00 -12.25 5.75
CA GLN A 94 -24.81 -13.53 6.44
C GLN A 94 -23.51 -14.29 6.10
N PRO A 95 -22.96 -14.31 4.87
CA PRO A 95 -21.70 -14.99 4.58
C PRO A 95 -20.52 -14.26 5.22
N PHE A 96 -20.58 -12.92 5.28
CA PHE A 96 -19.54 -12.11 5.91
C PHE A 96 -19.58 -12.25 7.44
N ILE A 97 -20.78 -12.20 8.03
CA ILE A 97 -20.96 -12.41 9.48
C ILE A 97 -20.57 -13.84 9.88
N ASN A 98 -20.96 -14.86 9.08
CA ASN A 98 -20.55 -16.24 9.32
C ASN A 98 -19.05 -16.46 9.10
N ALA A 99 -18.43 -15.80 8.12
CA ALA A 99 -16.97 -15.85 7.93
C ALA A 99 -16.22 -15.23 9.12
N LEU A 100 -16.70 -14.12 9.68
CA LEU A 100 -16.13 -13.56 10.92
C LEU A 100 -16.32 -14.50 12.12
N ALA A 101 -17.48 -15.14 12.25
CA ALA A 101 -17.76 -16.09 13.32
C ALA A 101 -16.88 -17.34 13.24
N MET A 102 -16.64 -17.87 12.04
CA MET A 102 -15.77 -19.03 11.83
C MET A 102 -14.28 -18.71 12.05
N LEU A 103 -13.83 -17.49 11.73
CA LEU A 103 -12.45 -17.07 11.96
C LEU A 103 -12.12 -16.89 13.44
N GLY A 104 -13.13 -16.60 14.28
CA GLY A 104 -12.99 -16.55 15.74
C GLY A 104 -12.82 -17.92 16.41
N THR A 105 -13.15 -19.02 15.73
CA THR A 105 -13.13 -20.38 16.30
C THR A 105 -11.92 -21.24 15.93
N MET A 106 -11.08 -20.78 15.00
CA MET A 106 -9.85 -21.48 14.59
C MET A 106 -8.61 -20.81 15.18
N GLN A 107 -8.54 -20.71 16.51
CA GLN A 107 -7.29 -20.44 17.20
C GLN A 107 -6.88 -21.72 17.95
N PRO A 108 -5.78 -22.39 17.56
CA PRO A 108 -5.26 -23.50 18.34
C PRO A 108 -4.84 -23.00 19.72
N SER A 109 -5.34 -23.71 20.71
CA SER A 109 -4.94 -23.70 22.11
C SER A 109 -3.42 -23.81 22.26
N THR A 110 -2.73 -22.70 22.44
CA THR A 110 -1.59 -22.56 23.36
C THR A 110 -1.55 -21.13 23.88
N ASN A 111 -1.47 -20.99 25.21
CA ASN A 111 -1.42 -19.77 26.02
C ASN A 111 -2.75 -19.10 26.40
N GLU A 112 -3.53 -19.84 27.19
CA GLU A 112 -4.50 -19.35 28.21
C GLU A 112 -3.86 -18.47 29.32
N ASN A 113 -2.77 -17.74 29.05
CA ASN A 113 -2.14 -16.82 30.03
C ASN A 113 -2.03 -15.37 29.54
N ASN A 114 -2.53 -15.05 28.34
CA ASN A 114 -2.57 -13.68 27.84
C ASN A 114 -4.02 -13.18 27.72
N LYS A 115 -4.84 -13.39 28.77
CA LYS A 115 -5.71 -12.27 29.17
C LYS A 115 -4.74 -11.11 29.31
N ARG A 116 -4.97 -10.01 28.58
CA ARG A 116 -4.35 -8.74 28.92
C ARG A 116 -4.85 -8.43 30.32
N GLU A 117 -4.19 -8.99 31.32
CA GLU A 117 -4.26 -8.49 32.66
C GLU A 117 -3.75 -7.08 32.51
N ARG A 118 -4.72 -6.18 32.40
CA ARG A 118 -4.56 -4.82 32.86
C ARG A 118 -4.45 -4.91 34.37
N SER A 119 -3.43 -5.60 34.87
CA SER A 119 -2.75 -5.27 36.10
C SER A 119 -2.07 -3.95 35.80
N GLU A 120 -2.91 -2.91 35.74
CA GLU A 120 -2.58 -1.56 36.08
C GLU A 120 -2.04 -1.70 37.51
N SER A 121 -0.75 -2.03 37.65
CA SER A 121 0.02 -1.82 38.88
C SER A 121 0.15 -0.32 39.01
N LEU A 122 -1.00 0.33 39.18
CA LEU A 122 -1.12 1.71 39.56
C LEU A 122 -0.58 1.72 40.96
N ASP A 123 0.51 2.46 41.12
CA ASP A 123 0.94 2.87 42.43
C ASP A 123 -0.28 3.45 43.16
N PRO A 124 -0.74 2.83 44.27
CA PRO A 124 -1.93 3.26 44.98
C PRO A 124 -1.82 4.68 45.55
N THR A 125 -0.65 5.31 45.42
CA THR A 125 -0.38 6.69 45.83
C THR A 125 -0.72 7.76 44.77
N LEU A 126 -1.00 7.37 43.51
CA LEU A 126 -1.29 8.34 42.45
C LEU A 126 -2.67 8.98 42.60
N SER A 127 -2.73 10.30 42.46
CA SER A 127 -4.00 11.03 42.46
C SER A 127 -4.85 10.64 41.24
N HIS A 128 -6.17 10.79 41.36
CA HIS A 128 -7.10 10.55 40.25
C HIS A 128 -6.74 11.38 39.01
N GLU A 129 -6.23 12.60 39.22
CA GLU A 129 -5.80 13.49 38.14
C GLU A 129 -4.54 12.95 37.42
N ASP A 130 -3.55 12.46 38.17
CA ASP A 130 -2.33 11.86 37.61
C ASP A 130 -2.67 10.65 36.73
N LEU A 131 -3.66 9.86 37.16
CA LEU A 131 -4.13 8.71 36.38
C LEU A 131 -4.78 9.13 35.05
N ILE A 132 -5.51 10.25 35.02
CA ILE A 132 -6.10 10.80 33.80
C ILE A 132 -5.00 11.29 32.86
N ILE A 133 -4.00 12.01 33.38
CA ILE A 133 -2.85 12.51 32.62
C ILE A 133 -2.09 11.32 31.99
N LEU A 134 -1.77 10.29 32.76
CA LEU A 134 -1.10 9.08 32.27
C LEU A 134 -1.89 8.38 31.15
N LYS A 135 -3.23 8.31 31.26
CA LYS A 135 -4.08 7.72 30.20
C LYS A 135 -4.05 8.56 28.92
N ARG A 136 -4.08 9.89 29.03
CA ARG A 136 -3.96 10.79 27.88
C ARG A 136 -2.60 10.68 27.21
N GLN A 137 -1.54 10.61 28.01
CA GLN A 137 -0.18 10.41 27.51
C GLN A 137 -0.07 9.08 26.74
N ARG A 138 -0.54 7.97 27.34
CA ARG A 138 -0.56 6.65 26.69
C ARG A 138 -1.40 6.63 25.41
N ASN A 139 -2.55 7.28 25.38
CA ASN A 139 -3.37 7.37 24.17
C ASN A 139 -2.70 8.20 23.07
N THR A 140 -2.05 9.30 23.44
CA THR A 140 -1.28 10.16 22.52
C THR A 140 -0.14 9.37 21.88
N ASP A 141 0.62 8.62 22.68
CA ASP A 141 1.67 7.75 22.18
C ASP A 141 1.10 6.64 21.29
N ALA A 142 0.00 5.99 21.70
CA ALA A 142 -0.67 4.99 20.88
C ALA A 142 -1.12 5.55 19.52
N ALA A 143 -1.65 6.78 19.48
CA ALA A 143 -2.04 7.47 18.26
C ALA A 143 -0.82 7.79 17.38
N ARG A 144 0.28 8.25 17.97
CA ARG A 144 1.56 8.50 17.27
C ARG A 144 2.09 7.21 16.63
N ARG A 145 2.22 6.13 17.40
CA ARG A 145 2.65 4.82 16.91
C ARG A 145 1.71 4.29 15.82
N SER A 146 0.40 4.52 15.93
CA SER A 146 -0.56 4.14 14.90
C SER A 146 -0.32 4.88 13.58
N ARG A 147 -0.11 6.20 13.64
CA ARG A 147 0.23 7.03 12.47
C ARG A 147 1.55 6.59 11.85
N GLN A 148 2.58 6.37 12.65
CA GLN A 148 3.88 5.90 12.18
C GLN A 148 3.77 4.54 11.47
N ARG A 149 3.09 3.55 12.06
CA ARG A 149 2.84 2.26 11.40
C ARG A 149 2.08 2.41 10.09
N LYS A 150 1.14 3.36 10.00
CA LYS A 150 0.43 3.64 8.76
C LYS A 150 1.37 4.22 7.70
N ALA A 151 2.21 5.20 8.06
CA ALA A 151 3.20 5.77 7.16
C ALA A 151 4.16 4.68 6.63
N MET A 152 4.74 3.88 7.52
CA MET A 152 5.64 2.78 7.11
C MET A 152 4.96 1.77 6.17
N ARG A 153 3.67 1.47 6.37
CA ARG A 153 2.91 0.59 5.46
C ARG A 153 2.69 1.24 4.10
N MET A 154 2.42 2.54 4.06
CA MET A 154 2.29 3.28 2.80
C MET A 154 3.62 3.25 2.04
N ASP A 155 4.73 3.58 2.70
CA ASP A 155 6.07 3.55 2.09
C ASP A 155 6.43 2.15 1.56
N ALA A 156 6.11 1.09 2.31
CA ALA A 156 6.34 -0.28 1.89
C ALA A 156 5.48 -0.68 0.67
N LEU A 157 4.23 -0.20 0.61
CA LEU A 157 3.36 -0.41 -0.55
C LEU A 157 3.86 0.33 -1.77
N GLU A 158 4.26 1.60 -1.63
CA GLU A 158 4.83 2.41 -2.71
C GLU A 158 6.10 1.76 -3.29
N LYS A 159 6.99 1.29 -2.42
CA LYS A 159 8.18 0.54 -2.83
C LYS A 159 7.80 -0.73 -3.60
N LYS A 160 6.81 -1.48 -3.11
CA LYS A 160 6.35 -2.71 -3.77
C LYS A 160 5.71 -2.42 -5.13
N VAL A 161 4.98 -1.32 -5.27
CA VAL A 161 4.43 -0.88 -6.56
C VAL A 161 5.56 -0.59 -7.53
N ALA A 162 6.56 0.21 -7.14
CA ALA A 162 7.71 0.51 -7.99
C ALA A 162 8.48 -0.76 -8.42
N GLU A 163 8.70 -1.70 -7.48
CA GLU A 163 9.32 -3.00 -7.79
C GLU A 163 8.48 -3.82 -8.78
N LEU A 164 7.15 -3.85 -8.60
CA LEU A 164 6.25 -4.58 -9.50
C LEU A 164 6.16 -3.93 -10.88
N GLU A 165 6.15 -2.60 -10.97
CA GLU A 165 6.13 -1.85 -12.22
C GLU A 165 7.41 -2.12 -13.04
N THR A 166 8.58 -1.98 -12.41
CA THR A 166 9.87 -2.28 -13.06
C THR A 166 9.96 -3.74 -13.51
N ALA A 167 9.48 -4.69 -12.68
CA ALA A 167 9.42 -6.10 -13.06
C ALA A 167 8.48 -6.34 -14.24
N ASN A 168 7.32 -5.67 -14.27
CA ASN A 168 6.35 -5.75 -15.35
C ASN A 168 6.91 -5.21 -16.67
N GLU A 169 7.54 -4.03 -16.65
CA GLU A 169 8.22 -3.45 -17.81
C GLU A 169 9.28 -4.41 -18.38
N ARG A 170 10.12 -4.97 -17.51
CA ARG A 170 11.13 -5.96 -17.92
C ARG A 170 10.51 -7.19 -18.58
N LEU A 171 9.41 -7.71 -18.02
CA LEU A 171 8.70 -8.86 -18.58
C LEU A 171 8.06 -8.53 -19.93
N ARG A 172 7.46 -7.35 -20.08
CA ARG A 172 6.89 -6.88 -21.35
C ARG A 172 7.97 -6.77 -22.43
N LEU A 173 9.14 -6.20 -22.11
CA LEU A 173 10.25 -6.12 -23.05
C LEU A 173 10.70 -7.53 -23.50
N ARG A 174 10.83 -8.47 -22.57
CA ARG A 174 11.19 -9.87 -22.90
C ARG A 174 10.15 -10.55 -23.77
N ALA A 175 8.87 -10.33 -23.49
CA ALA A 175 7.78 -10.84 -24.32
C ALA A 175 7.86 -10.29 -25.74
N ALA A 176 8.05 -8.98 -25.89
CA ALA A 176 8.20 -8.34 -27.20
C ALA A 176 9.40 -8.88 -27.99
N ILE A 177 10.56 -9.08 -27.34
CA ILE A 177 11.74 -9.69 -27.97
C ILE A 177 11.41 -11.11 -28.43
N ALA A 178 10.86 -11.96 -27.56
CA ALA A 178 10.53 -13.35 -27.89
C ALA A 178 9.50 -13.44 -29.03
N GLU A 179 8.50 -12.55 -29.05
CA GLU A 179 7.52 -12.46 -30.13
C GLU A 179 8.18 -12.08 -31.47
N SER A 180 9.11 -11.11 -31.45
CA SER A 180 9.86 -10.71 -32.64
C SER A 180 10.76 -11.83 -33.18
N GLU A 181 11.42 -12.58 -32.28
CA GLU A 181 12.26 -13.73 -32.63
C GLU A 181 11.43 -14.86 -33.24
N LYS A 182 10.29 -15.18 -32.61
CA LYS A 182 9.33 -16.16 -33.12
C LYS A 182 8.84 -15.78 -34.51
N ALA A 183 8.45 -14.53 -34.73
CA ALA A 183 8.01 -14.06 -36.03
C ALA A 183 9.12 -14.18 -37.10
N ASN A 184 10.37 -13.87 -36.75
CA ASN A 184 11.52 -14.01 -37.64
C ASN A 184 11.79 -15.48 -38.01
N ILE A 185 11.77 -16.39 -37.03
CA ILE A 185 11.95 -17.83 -37.27
C ILE A 185 10.84 -18.36 -38.17
N GLN A 186 9.58 -18.02 -37.89
CA GLN A 186 8.44 -18.43 -38.73
C GLN A 186 8.56 -17.90 -40.16
N ALA A 187 9.04 -16.67 -40.36
CA ALA A 187 9.28 -16.13 -41.69
C ALA A 187 10.38 -16.90 -42.43
N LYS A 188 11.47 -17.26 -41.75
CA LYS A 188 12.54 -18.08 -42.32
C LYS A 188 12.04 -19.49 -42.67
N GLU A 189 11.28 -20.13 -41.79
CA GLU A 189 10.68 -21.44 -42.05
C GLU A 189 9.78 -21.43 -43.29
N LYS A 190 8.93 -20.40 -43.43
CA LYS A 190 8.08 -20.25 -44.63
C LYS A 190 8.92 -20.12 -45.90
N ARG A 191 9.96 -19.27 -45.89
CA ARG A 191 10.88 -19.11 -47.03
C ARG A 191 11.59 -20.42 -47.37
N SER A 192 12.10 -21.13 -46.38
CA SER A 192 12.77 -22.42 -46.58
C SER A 192 11.81 -23.47 -47.14
N LYS A 193 10.57 -23.54 -46.65
CA LYS A 193 9.56 -24.47 -47.18
C LYS A 193 9.24 -24.20 -48.65
N VAL A 194 9.03 -22.94 -49.03
CA VAL A 194 8.82 -22.56 -50.43
C VAL A 194 10.02 -22.97 -51.28
N ARG A 195 11.25 -22.69 -50.81
CA ARG A 195 12.47 -23.06 -51.53
C ARG A 195 12.63 -24.57 -51.72
N ILE A 196 12.28 -25.36 -50.70
CA ILE A 196 12.31 -26.83 -50.79
C ILE A 196 11.34 -27.31 -51.87
N LEU A 197 10.10 -26.80 -51.88
CA LEU A 197 9.10 -27.16 -52.90
C LEU A 197 9.56 -26.80 -54.32
N GLU A 198 10.18 -25.64 -54.52
CA GLU A 198 10.76 -25.26 -55.82
C GLU A 198 11.85 -26.24 -56.27
N LEU A 199 12.74 -26.64 -55.36
CA LEU A 199 13.83 -27.55 -55.67
C LEU A 199 13.32 -28.98 -55.95
N GLU A 200 12.31 -29.43 -55.20
CA GLU A 200 11.64 -30.71 -55.45
C GLU A 200 10.96 -30.72 -56.83
N GLN A 201 10.32 -29.61 -57.21
CA GLN A 201 9.73 -29.46 -58.54
C GLN A 201 10.80 -29.51 -59.64
N GLN A 202 11.89 -28.76 -59.49
CA GLN A 202 13.00 -28.76 -60.45
C GLN A 202 13.60 -30.16 -60.62
N LEU A 203 13.74 -30.91 -59.52
CA LEU A 203 14.23 -32.28 -59.54
C LEU A 203 13.26 -33.22 -60.28
N ALA A 204 11.96 -33.08 -60.05
CA ALA A 204 10.93 -33.85 -60.74
C ALA A 204 10.89 -33.57 -62.25
N ASP A 205 11.01 -32.30 -62.63
CA ASP A 205 11.03 -31.88 -64.04
C ASP A 205 12.30 -32.36 -64.76
N ALA A 206 13.48 -32.23 -64.14
CA ALA A 206 14.73 -32.77 -64.68
C ALA A 206 14.65 -34.29 -64.89
N HIS A 207 14.07 -35.02 -63.92
CA HIS A 207 13.87 -36.46 -64.04
C HIS A 207 12.91 -36.81 -65.19
N ARG A 208 11.82 -36.06 -65.36
CA ARG A 208 10.89 -36.24 -66.49
C ARG A 208 11.58 -35.99 -67.83
N ILE A 209 12.42 -34.96 -67.95
CA ILE A 209 13.16 -34.64 -69.17
C ILE A 209 14.12 -35.79 -69.52
N LEU A 210 14.91 -36.28 -68.58
CA LEU A 210 15.86 -37.39 -68.81
C LEU A 210 15.17 -38.67 -69.29
N LEU A 211 14.00 -38.99 -68.73
CA LEU A 211 13.20 -40.13 -69.18
C LEU A 211 12.69 -39.93 -70.62
N GLN A 212 12.25 -38.72 -70.98
CA GLN A 212 11.78 -38.41 -72.33
C GLN A 212 12.90 -38.42 -73.37
N THR A 213 14.09 -37.93 -73.04
CA THR A 213 15.24 -37.93 -73.96
C THR A 213 15.73 -39.36 -74.23
N ASN A 214 15.89 -40.18 -73.17
CA ASN A 214 16.28 -41.58 -73.32
C ASN A 214 15.27 -42.37 -74.18
N PHE A 215 13.97 -42.11 -74.03
CA PHE A 215 12.96 -42.81 -74.83
C PHE A 215 13.03 -42.43 -76.32
N LYS A 216 13.31 -41.15 -76.63
CA LYS A 216 13.49 -40.68 -78.01
C LYS A 216 14.73 -41.27 -78.68
N GLU A 217 15.82 -41.46 -77.95
CA GLU A 217 17.04 -42.10 -78.49
C GLU A 217 16.88 -43.59 -78.78
N ILE A 218 16.00 -44.30 -78.05
CA ILE A 218 15.72 -45.72 -78.30
C ILE A 218 14.77 -45.93 -79.50
N THR A 219 13.93 -44.94 -79.80
CA THR A 219 12.89 -45.06 -80.83
C THR A 219 13.22 -44.38 -82.16
N ALA A 220 14.33 -43.63 -82.24
CA ALA A 220 14.87 -43.04 -83.47
C ALA A 220 15.92 -43.95 -84.11
#